data_AF-A0AA40VW21-F1
#
_entry.id   AF-A0AA40VW21-F1
#
_cell.length_a   1.000
_cell.length_b   1.000
_cell.length_c   1.000
_cell.angle_alpha   90.00
_cell.angle_beta   90.00
_cell.angle_gamma   90.00
#
_symmetry.space_group_name_H-M   'P 1'
#
loop_
_entity.id
_entity.type
_entity.pdbx_description
1 polymer ?
#
loop_
_entity_poly.entity_id
_entity_poly.type
_entity_poly.pdbx_seq_one_letter_code
_entity_poly.pdbx_strand_id
1 'polypeptide(L)' 'MKTTRLNVRMSERRLNKLRQYAAAKDKTVTQIVEDWIDRLSNKEIDKNLTASLPVNPVD' A
#
# COMPACT_ATOMS: atom_id res chain seq x y z
N MET A 1 -8.49 -15.64 8.75
CA MET A 1 -7.70 -14.96 7.70
C MET A 1 -6.26 -14.88 8.19
N LYS A 2 -5.24 -15.14 7.36
CA LYS A 2 -3.85 -14.97 7.79
C LYS A 2 -3.59 -13.48 8.01
N THR A 3 -3.21 -13.09 9.22
CA THR A 3 -2.94 -11.69 9.57
C THR A 3 -1.46 -11.38 9.36
N THR A 4 -1.14 -10.48 8.43
CA THR A 4 0.21 -9.93 8.25
C THR A 4 0.29 -8.53 8.82
N ARG A 5 1.45 -8.14 9.36
CA ARG A 5 1.66 -6.80 9.92
C ARG A 5 2.29 -5.88 8.88
N LEU A 6 1.74 -4.67 8.75
CA LEU A 6 2.33 -3.60 7.96
C LEU A 6 3.33 -2.83 8.83
N ASN A 7 4.57 -2.65 8.35
CA ASN A 7 5.57 -1.81 9.01
C ASN A 7 5.96 -0.66 8.06
N VAL A 8 5.72 0.59 8.48
CA VAL A 8 6.00 1.78 7.69
C VAL A 8 6.95 2.69 8.46
N ARG A 9 8.09 3.01 7.84
CA ARG A 9 9.02 4.02 8.37
C ARG A 9 8.49 5.42 8.08
N MET A 10 8.31 6.23 9.12
CA MET A 10 7.92 7.63 8.99
C MET A 10 8.45 8.47 10.15
N SER A 11 8.63 9.77 9.91
CA SER A 11 8.99 10.73 10.96
C SER A 11 7.87 10.86 12.00
N GLU A 12 8.21 11.22 13.24
CA GLU A 12 7.24 11.48 14.31
C GLU A 12 6.17 12.51 13.92
N ARG A 13 6.55 13.59 13.22
CA ARG A 13 5.59 14.61 12.74
C ARG A 13 4.49 14.02 11.85
N ARG A 14 4.85 13.08 10.97
CA ARG A 14 3.89 12.38 10.08
C ARG A 14 3.01 11.42 10.87
N LEU A 15 3.61 10.68 11.81
CA LEU A 15 2.87 9.77 12.68
C LEU A 15 1.85 10.53 13.55
N ASN A 16 2.23 11.67 14.12
CA ASN A 16 1.33 12.48 14.94
C ASN A 16 0.16 13.03 14.11
N LYS A 17 0.43 13.51 12.88
CA LYS A 17 -0.62 13.96 11.97
C LYS A 17 -1.61 12.83 11.66
N LEU A 18 -1.13 11.61 11.44
CA LEU A 18 -1.98 10.44 11.20
C LEU A 18 -2.84 10.09 12.42
N ARG A 19 -2.27 10.13 13.63
CA ARG A 19 -3.01 9.92 14.89
C ARG A 19 -4.10 10.95 15.10
N GLN A 20 -3.80 12.23 14.88
CA GLN A 20 -4.78 13.32 14.99
C GLN A 20 -5.92 13.17 13.98
N TYR A 21 -5.59 12.79 12.73
CA TYR A 21 -6.60 12.52 11.71
C TYR A 21 -7.52 11.36 12.09
N ALA A 22 -6.97 10.29 12.65
CA ALA A 22 -7.74 9.15 13.13
C ALA A 22 -8.67 9.55 14.29
N ALA A 23 -8.16 10.30 15.26
CA ALA A 23 -8.95 10.83 16.38
C ALA A 23 -10.09 11.74 15.91
N ALA A 24 -9.84 12.63 14.95
CA ALA A 24 -10.86 13.51 14.39
C ALA A 24 -11.99 12.76 13.64
N LYS A 25 -11.74 11.51 13.25
CA LYS A 25 -12.71 10.65 12.55
C LYS A 25 -13.33 9.58 13.44
N ASP A 26 -13.01 9.59 14.73
CA ASP A 26 -13.39 8.54 15.69
C ASP A 26 -13.03 7.13 15.19
N LYS A 27 -11.83 7.00 14.63
CA LYS A 27 -11.31 5.76 14.05
C LYS A 27 -9.92 5.46 14.57
N THR A 28 -9.55 4.17 14.55
CA THR A 28 -8.16 3.76 14.78
C THR A 28 -7.29 4.06 13.57
N VAL A 29 -5.99 4.24 13.78
CA VAL A 29 -5.02 4.39 12.68
C VAL A 29 -5.07 3.18 11.73
N THR A 30 -5.28 1.97 12.27
CA THR A 30 -5.46 0.75 11.49
C THR A 30 -6.66 0.86 10.54
N GLN A 31 -7.83 1.26 11.04
CA GLN A 31 -9.03 1.44 10.21
C GLN A 31 -8.86 2.52 9.14
N ILE A 32 -8.14 3.61 9.44
CA ILE A 32 -7.82 4.62 8.43
C ILE A 32 -6.98 4.02 7.30
N VAL A 33 -5.99 3.18 7.64
CA VAL A 33 -5.13 2.51 6.65
C VAL A 33 -5.91 1.48 5.86
N GLU A 34 -6.75 0.67 6.51
CA GLU A 34 -7.65 -0.30 5.85
C GLU A 34 -8.61 0.41 4.89
N ASP A 35 -9.30 1.46 5.35
CA ASP A 35 -10.19 2.28 4.52
C ASP A 35 -9.49 2.89 3.30
N TRP A 36 -8.19 3.19 3.40
CA TRP A 36 -7.41 3.68 2.27
C TRP A 36 -7.01 2.57 1.31
N ILE A 37 -6.64 1.40 1.83
CA ILE A 37 -6.31 0.21 1.03
C ILE A 37 -7.54 -0.24 0.24
N ASP A 38 -8.72 -0.29 0.88
CA ASP A 38 -9.97 -0.74 0.25
C ASP A 38 -10.45 0.20 -0.88
N ARG A 39 -9.95 1.44 -0.91
CA ARG A 39 -10.21 2.40 -2.01
C ARG A 39 -9.27 2.23 -3.20
N LEU A 40 -8.17 1.49 -3.03
CA LEU A 40 -7.28 1.21 -4.14
C LEU A 40 -8.01 0.29 -5.10
N SER A 41 -8.03 0.65 -6.38
CA SER A 41 -8.49 -0.28 -7.42
C SER A 41 -7.67 -1.56 -7.29
N ASN A 42 -8.34 -2.71 -7.31
CA ASN A 42 -7.68 -4.00 -7.46
C ASN A 42 -7.02 -3.98 -8.85
N LYS A 43 -5.80 -3.47 -8.93
CA LYS A 43 -4.93 -3.76 -10.06
C LYS A 43 -4.65 -5.24 -9.92
N GLU A 44 -5.38 -6.07 -10.67
CA GLU A 44 -4.80 -7.32 -11.12
C GLU A 44 -3.44 -6.93 -11.66
N ILE A 45 -2.37 -7.29 -10.95
CA ILE A 45 -1.02 -7.12 -11.47
C ILE A 45 -1.03 -8.04 -12.67
N ASP A 46 -1.31 -7.48 -13.84
CA ASP A 46 -1.24 -8.17 -15.11
C ASP A 46 0.10 -8.88 -15.13
N LYS A 47 0.06 -10.22 -15.01
CA LYS A 47 1.22 -11.11 -15.13
C LYS A 47 1.84 -11.05 -16.55
N ASN A 48 1.54 -10.03 -17.33
CA ASN A 48 1.98 -9.86 -18.70
C ASN A 48 3.24 -9.00 -18.84
N LEU A 49 3.78 -8.43 -17.76
CA LEU A 49 5.09 -7.73 -17.82
C LEU A 49 6.30 -8.68 -17.92
N THR A 50 6.09 -10.00 -17.93
CA THR A 50 7.15 -11.00 -18.19
C THR A 50 7.18 -11.53 -19.63
N ALA A 51 6.33 -11.05 -20.53
CA ALA A 51 6.35 -11.47 -21.94
C ALA A 51 6.68 -10.31 -22.87
N SER A 52 7.90 -9.81 -22.81
CA SER A 52 8.64 -9.20 -23.93
C SER A 52 10.01 -8.70 -23.45
N LEU A 53 10.93 -9.62 -23.16
CA LEU A 53 12.34 -9.33 -23.40
C LEU A 53 12.55 -9.59 -24.90
N PRO A 54 12.88 -8.59 -25.74
CA PRO A 54 13.40 -8.88 -27.06
C PRO A 54 14.77 -9.51 -26.85
N VAL A 55 14.86 -10.83 -27.04
CA VAL A 55 16.13 -11.50 -27.25
C VAL A 55 16.64 -11.00 -28.60
N ASN A 56 17.57 -10.05 -28.59
CA ASN A 56 18.35 -9.75 -29.77
C ASN A 56 19.43 -10.84 -29.90
N PRO A 57 19.45 -11.65 -30.96
CA PRO A 57 20.68 -12.30 -31.36
C PRO A 57 21.56 -11.26 -32.04
N VAL A 58 22.81 -11.13 -31.63
CA VAL A 58 23.84 -10.53 -32.48
C VAL A 58 24.99 -11.53 -32.54
N ASP A 59 25.32 -11.87 -33.79
CA ASP A 59 26.48 -12.64 -34.23
C ASP A 59 27.80 -12.18 -33.60
#